data_AF-A0A816HMG7-F1
#
_entry.id   AF-A0A816HMG7-F1
#
_cell.length_a   1.000
_cell.length_b   1.000
_cell.length_c   1.000
_cell.angle_alpha   90.00
_cell.angle_beta   90.00
_cell.angle_gamma   90.00
#
_symmetry.space_group_name_H-M   'P 1'
#
loop_
_entity.id
_entity.type
_entity.pdbx_description
1 polymer ?
#
loop_
_entity_poly.entity_id
_entity_poly.type
_entity_poly.pdbx_seq_one_letter_code
_entity_poly.pdbx_strand_id
1 'polypeptide(L)' 'PNDAHYSLNDRVLIRKHGLKNKLDAKYSITPQIVIREDHPVYIVQDESTQVETRVHVNDIRPICITRSN' A
#
# COMPACT_ATOMS: atom_id res chain seq x y z
N PRO A 1 19.46 -0.22 4.02
CA PRO A 1 18.93 -0.74 2.73
C PRO A 1 17.86 -1.82 3.02
N ASN A 2 16.62 -1.38 3.23
CA ASN A 2 15.49 -2.30 3.33
C ASN A 2 14.98 -2.50 1.89
N ASP A 3 15.39 -3.60 1.27
CA ASP A 3 14.74 -4.15 0.09
C ASP A 3 13.37 -4.68 0.53
N ALA A 4 12.41 -3.76 0.70
CA ALA A 4 11.03 -4.15 0.94
C ALA A 4 10.51 -4.79 -0.35
N HIS A 5 10.13 -6.06 -0.27
CA HIS A 5 9.46 -6.78 -1.35
C HIS A 5 8.08 -7.16 -0.85
N TYR A 6 7.07 -6.90 -1.67
CA TYR A 6 5.67 -7.25 -1.41
C TYR A 6 5.24 -8.31 -2.42
N SER A 7 4.42 -9.26 -1.97
CA SER A 7 3.93 -10.34 -2.82
C SER A 7 2.59 -10.03 -3.46
N LEU A 8 2.29 -10.70 -4.58
CA LEU A 8 0.95 -10.68 -5.16
C LEU A 8 -0.08 -11.10 -4.09
N ASN A 9 -1.22 -10.41 -4.09
CA ASN A 9 -2.31 -10.53 -3.12
C ASN A 9 -2.02 -10.01 -1.71
N ASP A 10 -0.85 -9.40 -1.46
CA ASP A 10 -0.59 -8.76 -0.17
C ASP A 10 -1.49 -7.54 0.03
N ARG A 11 -2.08 -7.45 1.22
CA ARG A 11 -2.86 -6.29 1.66
C ARG A 11 -1.94 -5.23 2.24
N VAL A 12 -1.93 -4.08 1.59
CA VAL A 12 -1.06 -2.95 1.89
C VAL A 12 -1.85 -1.65 1.96
N LEU A 13 -1.30 -0.66 2.66
CA LEU A 13 -1.80 0.72 2.67
C LEU A 13 -0.83 1.60 1.90
N ILE A 14 -1.35 2.53 1.10
CA ILE A 14 -0.51 3.46 0.33
C ILE A 14 -0.48 4.81 1.01
N ARG A 15 0.61 5.54 0.86
CA ARG A 15 0.72 6.92 1.34
C ARG A 15 -0.23 7.82 0.54
N LYS A 16 -1.00 8.66 1.23
CA LYS A 16 -1.83 9.70 0.60
C LYS A 16 -0.98 10.94 0.31
N HIS A 17 -0.93 11.36 -0.95
CA HIS A 17 -0.32 12.62 -1.37
C HIS A 17 -1.40 13.68 -1.55
N GLY A 18 -1.82 14.31 -0.43
CA GLY A 18 -2.82 15.39 -0.40
C GLY A 18 -2.29 16.67 0.26
N LEU A 19 -3.08 17.75 0.23
CA LEU A 19 -2.77 19.00 0.94
C LEU A 19 -2.61 18.70 2.44
N LYS A 20 -1.37 18.87 2.94
CA LYS A 20 -0.98 18.55 4.31
C LYS A 20 -1.70 19.45 5.32
N ASN A 21 -2.79 18.98 5.92
CA ASN A 21 -3.20 19.46 7.22
C ASN A 21 -2.53 18.63 8.32
N LYS A 22 -2.21 19.25 9.47
CA LYS A 22 -1.46 18.62 10.57
C LYS A 22 -2.12 17.37 11.17
N LEU A 23 -3.41 17.16 10.88
CA LEU A 23 -4.23 16.07 11.41
C LEU A 23 -4.57 14.98 10.38
N ASP A 24 -4.13 15.12 9.13
CA ASP A 24 -4.49 14.17 8.08
C ASP A 24 -3.70 12.86 8.17
N ALA A 25 -4.41 11.75 7.89
CA ALA A 25 -3.81 10.42 7.86
C ALA A 25 -2.79 10.33 6.72
N LYS A 26 -1.56 9.93 7.07
CA LYS A 26 -0.47 9.78 6.09
C LYS A 26 -0.72 8.65 5.08
N TYR A 27 -1.54 7.65 5.43
CA TYR A 27 -1.82 6.47 4.60
C TYR A 27 -3.31 6.36 4.26
N SER A 28 -3.64 5.57 3.25
CA SER A 28 -5.01 5.20 2.92
C SER A 28 -5.67 4.51 4.11
N ILE A 29 -6.97 4.76 4.29
CA ILE A 29 -7.78 4.08 5.29
C ILE A 29 -8.24 2.72 4.71
N THR A 30 -8.45 2.67 3.39
CA THR A 30 -8.79 1.45 2.68
C THR A 30 -7.53 0.62 2.39
N PRO A 31 -7.61 -0.70 2.63
CA PRO A 31 -6.60 -1.64 2.18
C PRO A 31 -6.60 -1.72 0.65
N GLN A 32 -5.40 -1.89 0.11
CA GLN A 32 -5.17 -2.16 -1.29
C GLN A 32 -4.43 -3.48 -1.42
N ILE A 33 -4.70 -4.21 -2.50
CA ILE A 33 -4.10 -5.49 -2.79
C ILE A 33 -3.02 -5.31 -3.85
N VAL A 34 -1.84 -5.86 -3.64
CA VAL A 34 -0.81 -5.92 -4.69
C VAL A 34 -1.29 -6.86 -5.80
N ILE A 35 -1.61 -6.31 -6.96
CA ILE A 35 -2.05 -7.09 -8.14
C ILE A 35 -0.91 -7.30 -9.14
N ARG A 36 0.18 -6.54 -9.03
CA ARG A 36 1.39 -6.72 -9.83
C ARG A 36 2.65 -6.35 -9.07
N GLU A 37 3.61 -7.26 -9.11
CA GLU A 37 4.97 -7.06 -8.59
C GLU A 37 5.85 -6.46 -9.69
N ASP A 38 6.31 -5.22 -9.51
CA ASP A 38 7.20 -4.54 -10.46
C ASP A 38 8.18 -3.65 -9.68
N HIS A 39 9.08 -4.26 -8.92
CA HIS A 39 10.00 -3.50 -8.04
C HIS A 39 10.80 -2.44 -8.83
N PRO A 40 10.87 -1.18 -8.36
CA PRO A 40 10.43 -0.66 -7.05
C PRO A 40 9.01 -0.06 -7.04
N VAL A 41 8.22 -0.20 -8.10
CA VAL A 41 6.87 0.36 -8.24
C VAL A 41 5.82 -0.75 -8.39
N TYR A 42 5.04 -0.99 -7.35
CA TYR A 42 4.01 -2.03 -7.40
C TYR A 42 2.70 -1.46 -7.96
N ILE A 43 1.90 -2.32 -8.61
CA ILE A 43 0.52 -1.99 -8.93
C ILE A 43 -0.36 -2.59 -7.85
N VAL A 44 -1.11 -1.72 -7.20
CA VAL A 44 -2.04 -2.08 -6.14
C VAL A 44 -3.46 -1.74 -6.58
N GLN A 45 -4.43 -2.50 -6.10
CA GLN A 45 -5.84 -2.31 -6.40
C GLN A 45 -6.60 -2.06 -5.10
N ASP A 46 -7.41 -1.01 -5.06
CA ASP A 46 -8.29 -0.74 -3.92
C ASP A 46 -9.42 -1.77 -3.84
N GLU A 47 -9.57 -2.43 -2.68
CA GLU A 47 -10.56 -3.52 -2.50
C GLU A 47 -12.00 -3.02 -2.65
N SER A 48 -12.26 -1.74 -2.36
CA SER A 48 -13.63 -1.18 -2.36
C SER A 48 -14.02 -0.61 -3.72
N THR A 49 -13.09 0.03 -4.40
CA THR A 49 -13.35 0.78 -5.64
C THR A 49 -12.83 0.08 -6.89
N GLN A 50 -12.04 -0.99 -6.73
CA GLN A 50 -11.33 -1.69 -7.80
C GLN A 50 -10.38 -0.81 -8.62
N VAL A 51 -10.05 0.39 -8.13
CA VAL A 51 -9.15 1.32 -8.79
C VAL A 51 -7.72 0.82 -8.67
N GLU A 52 -7.04 0.71 -9.81
CA GLU A 52 -5.63 0.36 -9.89
C GLU A 52 -4.76 1.61 -9.75
N THR A 53 -3.75 1.54 -8.87
CA THR A 53 -2.81 2.63 -8.62
C THR A 53 -1.38 2.10 -8.65
N ARG A 54 -0.48 2.87 -9.27
CA ARG A 54 0.96 2.58 -9.28
C ARG A 54 1.62 3.30 -8.11
N VAL A 55 2.25 2.55 -7.22
CA VAL A 55 2.82 3.09 -5.97
C VAL A 55 4.23 2.59 -5.76
N HIS A 56 5.13 3.51 -5.38
CA HIS A 56 6.50 3.16 -5.06
C HIS A 56 6.57 2.39 -3.74
N VAL A 57 7.44 1.39 -3.65
CA VAL A 57 7.63 0.52 -2.46
C VAL A 57 7.78 1.31 -1.15
N ASN A 58 8.44 2.47 -1.18
CA ASN A 58 8.62 3.36 -0.01
C ASN A 58 7.34 4.04 0.49
N ASP A 59 6.32 4.13 -0.36
CA ASP A 59 5.00 4.69 -0.05
C ASP A 59 3.98 3.59 0.28
N ILE A 60 4.42 2.34 0.29
CA ILE A 60 3.61 1.18 0.68
C ILE A 60 3.92 0.82 2.14
N ARG A 61 2.87 0.49 2.89
CA ARG A 61 2.97 -0.11 4.23
C ARG A 61 2.22 -1.44 4.25
N PRO A 62 2.83 -2.54 4.70
CA PRO A 62 2.09 -3.77 4.91
C PRO A 62 1.09 -3.60 6.05
N ILE A 63 -0.09 -4.19 5.89
CA ILE A 63 -1.01 -4.35 7.02
C ILE A 63 -0.49 -5.55 7.79
N CYS A 64 0.17 -5.30 8.93
CA CYS A 64 0.54 -6.36 9.86
C CYS A 64 -0.74 -6.99 10.42
N ILE A 65 -1.28 -7.98 9.72
CA ILE A 65 -2.14 -8.98 10.34
C ILE A 65 -1.18 -9.79 11.19
N THR A 66 -1.03 -9.44 12.47
CA THR A 66 -0.42 -10.35 13.43
C THR A 66 -1.16 -11.68 13.28
N ARG A 67 -0.52 -12.67 12.65
CA ARG A 67 -0.88 -14.06 12.86
C ARG A 67 -0.57 -14.32 14.32
N SER A 68 -1.53 -14.01 15.19
CA SER A 68 -1.61 -14.59 16.52
C SER A 68 -1.81 -16.08 16.29
N ASN A 69 -0.71 -16.83 16.42
CA ASN A 69 -0.73 -18.27 16.56
C ASN A 69 -0.98 -18.59 18.04
#